data_AF-A0A6J5WJ30-F1
#
_entry.id   AF-A0A6J5WJ30-F1
#
_cell.length_a   1.000
_cell.length_b   1.000
_cell.length_c   1.000
_cell.angle_alpha   90.00
_cell.angle_beta   90.00
_cell.angle_gamma   90.00
#
_symmetry.space_group_name_H-M   'P 1'
#
loop_
_entity.id
_entity.type
_entity.pdbx_description
1 polymer ?
#
loop_
_entity_poly.entity_id
_entity_poly.type
_entity_poly.pdbx_seq_one_letter_code
_entity_poly.pdbx_strand_id
1 'polypeptide(L)'
;MAMLLMGSQHGDMVDYSSSSKANSPLSVILFIHKAICNELDVLHQLAMGYAMGQHAAFSERFRFLQSIYESYLNAKDEVIFAAVDTRVKNIAPTYFLQHVGERTVLDNLSKLQSSSIKNEETFSRELAFLTGALQTLVGQGLAKEEEQY
;
A
#
# COMPACT_ATOMS: atom_id res chain seq x y z
N MET A 1 6.65 -63.34 -29.10
CA MET A 1 5.56 -62.99 -30.02
C MET A 1 4.47 -62.32 -29.19
N ALA A 2 4.16 -61.07 -29.54
CA ALA A 2 3.16 -60.13 -28.98
C ALA A 2 3.28 -59.69 -27.51
N MET A 3 3.91 -58.52 -27.31
CA MET A 3 3.60 -57.58 -26.24
C MET A 3 2.18 -57.05 -26.42
N LEU A 4 1.38 -56.97 -25.35
CA LEU A 4 0.14 -56.20 -25.32
C LEU A 4 0.29 -55.09 -24.28
N LEU A 5 0.44 -53.88 -24.82
CA LEU A 5 0.45 -52.59 -24.12
C LEU A 5 -0.91 -52.36 -23.47
N MET A 6 -0.94 -52.21 -22.15
CA MET A 6 -2.01 -51.46 -21.48
C MET A 6 -1.34 -50.26 -20.84
N GLY A 7 -1.35 -49.15 -21.58
CA GLY A 7 -0.98 -47.84 -21.07
C GLY A 7 -2.02 -47.42 -20.03
N SER A 8 -1.60 -47.30 -18.78
CA SER A 8 -2.39 -46.61 -17.76
C SER A 8 -2.04 -45.14 -17.82
N GLN A 9 -2.91 -44.35 -18.44
CA GLN A 9 -2.91 -42.89 -18.30
C GLN A 9 -3.21 -42.57 -16.84
N HIS A 10 -2.17 -42.28 -16.05
CA HIS A 10 -2.35 -41.57 -14.79
C HIS A 10 -2.40 -40.10 -15.15
N GLY A 11 -3.61 -39.54 -15.18
CA GLY A 11 -3.84 -38.13 -15.50
C GLY A 11 -3.08 -37.24 -14.53
N ASP A 12 -2.33 -36.28 -15.08
CA ASP A 12 -1.87 -35.12 -14.34
C ASP A 12 -3.08 -34.46 -13.68
N MET A 13 -3.17 -34.61 -12.36
CA MET A 13 -4.08 -33.83 -11.54
C MET A 13 -3.47 -32.43 -11.48
N VAL A 14 -3.78 -31.62 -12.48
CA VAL A 14 -3.46 -30.20 -12.47
C VAL A 14 -4.15 -29.62 -11.25
N ASP A 15 -3.36 -29.24 -10.24
CA ASP A 15 -3.84 -28.62 -9.02
C ASP A 15 -4.45 -27.25 -9.35
N TYR A 16 -5.74 -27.26 -9.66
CA TYR A 16 -6.53 -26.07 -9.97
C TYR A 16 -6.80 -25.21 -8.71
N SER A 17 -6.30 -25.61 -7.53
CA SER A 17 -6.53 -24.89 -6.27
C SER A 17 -5.57 -23.72 -6.02
N SER A 18 -4.47 -23.64 -6.77
CA SER A 18 -3.47 -22.57 -6.65
C SER A 18 -3.89 -21.26 -7.35
N SER A 19 -4.74 -21.34 -8.37
CA SER A 19 -5.20 -20.20 -9.18
C SER A 19 -6.30 -19.37 -8.51
N SER A 20 -7.16 -19.99 -7.67
CA SER A 20 -8.31 -19.30 -7.08
C SER A 20 -7.94 -18.39 -5.90
N LYS A 21 -6.89 -18.73 -5.13
CA LYS A 21 -6.39 -17.88 -4.04
C LYS A 21 -5.66 -16.64 -4.55
N ALA A 22 -4.89 -16.76 -5.64
CA ALA A 22 -4.14 -15.64 -6.22
C ALA A 22 -5.03 -14.52 -6.77
N ASN A 23 -6.34 -14.77 -6.95
CA ASN A 23 -7.30 -13.84 -7.53
C ASN A 23 -8.41 -13.41 -6.55
N SER A 24 -8.25 -13.66 -5.24
CA SER A 24 -9.23 -13.19 -4.26
C SER A 24 -9.12 -11.67 -4.02
N PRO A 25 -10.22 -10.95 -3.75
CA PRO A 25 -10.15 -9.53 -3.40
C PRO A 25 -9.22 -9.25 -2.21
N LEU A 26 -9.15 -10.17 -1.24
CA LEU A 26 -8.23 -10.08 -0.11
C LEU A 26 -6.77 -10.11 -0.55
N SER A 27 -6.42 -10.99 -1.49
CA SER A 27 -5.06 -11.07 -2.03
C SER A 27 -4.65 -9.78 -2.77
N VAL A 28 -5.60 -9.12 -3.44
CA VAL A 28 -5.36 -7.82 -4.08
C VAL A 28 -5.10 -6.74 -3.03
N ILE A 29 -5.88 -6.70 -1.93
CA ILE A 29 -5.68 -5.76 -0.82
C ILE A 29 -4.30 -5.94 -0.19
N LEU A 30 -3.92 -7.18 0.17
CA LEU A 30 -2.60 -7.48 0.74
C LEU A 30 -1.45 -7.14 -0.22
N PHE A 31 -1.66 -7.30 -1.52
CA PHE A 31 -0.66 -6.89 -2.52
C PHE A 31 -0.49 -5.37 -2.55
N ILE A 32 -1.59 -4.61 -2.46
CA ILE A 32 -1.56 -3.14 -2.39
C ILE A 32 -0.86 -2.69 -1.10
N HIS A 33 -1.13 -3.33 0.06
CA HIS A 33 -0.42 -3.03 1.30
C HIS A 33 1.09 -3.16 1.15
N LYS A 34 1.53 -4.29 0.59
CA LYS A 34 2.95 -4.53 0.34
C LYS A 34 3.57 -3.50 -0.61
N ALA A 35 2.82 -3.11 -1.65
CA ALA A 35 3.27 -2.06 -2.57
C ALA A 35 3.42 -0.71 -1.85
N ILE A 36 2.46 -0.32 -1.01
CA ILE A 36 2.52 0.91 -0.21
C ILE A 36 3.72 0.88 0.75
N CYS A 37 3.91 -0.20 1.51
CA CYS A 37 5.04 -0.32 2.44
C CYS A 37 6.39 -0.23 1.72
N ASN A 38 6.57 -0.96 0.61
CA ASN A 38 7.80 -0.89 -0.17
C ASN A 38 8.04 0.54 -0.73
N GLU A 39 6.97 1.22 -1.14
CA GLU A 39 7.06 2.57 -1.66
C GLU A 39 7.46 3.58 -0.57
N LEU A 40 6.91 3.43 0.65
CA LEU A 40 7.28 4.22 1.81
C LEU A 40 8.76 4.06 2.17
N ASP A 41 9.27 2.82 2.12
CA ASP A 41 10.70 2.54 2.37
C ASP A 41 11.60 3.24 1.36
N VAL A 42 11.28 3.13 0.06
CA VAL A 42 12.02 3.81 -1.01
C VAL A 42 11.95 5.32 -0.85
N LEU A 43 10.77 5.85 -0.56
CA LEU A 43 10.56 7.29 -0.39
C LEU A 43 11.37 7.84 0.79
N HIS A 44 11.43 7.12 1.91
CA HIS A 44 12.22 7.51 3.07
C HIS A 44 13.72 7.51 2.77
N GLN A 45 14.22 6.49 2.07
CA GLN A 45 15.63 6.46 1.63
C GLN A 45 15.97 7.66 0.73
N LEU A 46 15.07 8.00 -0.20
CA LEU A 46 15.22 9.17 -1.07
C LEU A 46 15.17 10.49 -0.30
N ALA A 47 14.39 10.56 0.79
CA ALA A 47 14.35 11.73 1.66
C ALA A 47 15.66 11.92 2.45
N MET A 48 16.26 10.82 2.92
CA MET A 48 17.55 10.85 3.61
C MET A 48 18.69 11.30 2.70
N GLY A 49 18.64 10.96 1.41
CA GLY A 49 19.62 11.40 0.42
C GLY A 49 19.20 12.63 -0.39
N TYR A 50 18.18 13.37 0.06
CA TYR A 50 17.60 14.46 -0.71
C TYR A 50 18.62 15.56 -1.05
N ALA A 51 19.44 15.97 -0.09
CA ALA A 51 20.52 16.95 -0.28
C ALA A 51 21.66 16.49 -1.22
N MET A 52 21.66 15.21 -1.64
CA MET A 52 22.60 14.66 -2.63
C MET A 52 22.01 14.67 -4.06
N GLY A 53 20.93 15.42 -4.31
CA GLY A 53 20.34 15.59 -5.63
C GLY A 53 19.25 14.58 -5.99
N GLN A 54 18.65 13.91 -5.01
CA GLN A 54 17.59 12.90 -5.23
C GLN A 54 16.19 13.51 -5.49
N HIS A 55 16.09 14.80 -5.75
CA HIS A 55 14.83 15.54 -5.79
C HIS A 55 13.81 15.03 -6.83
N ALA A 56 14.29 14.72 -8.05
CA ALA A 56 13.42 14.27 -9.14
C ALA A 56 12.84 12.88 -8.84
N ALA A 57 13.70 11.95 -8.42
CA ALA A 57 13.29 10.61 -8.01
C ALA A 57 12.33 10.67 -6.82
N PHE A 58 12.64 11.47 -5.79
CA PHE A 58 11.74 11.67 -4.65
C PHE A 58 10.36 12.15 -5.11
N SER A 59 10.31 13.15 -5.98
CA SER A 59 9.04 13.75 -6.43
C SER A 59 8.18 12.78 -7.23
N GLU A 60 8.80 11.97 -8.08
CA GLU A 60 8.09 10.94 -8.85
C GLU A 60 7.51 9.86 -7.94
N ARG A 61 8.33 9.34 -7.03
CA ARG A 61 7.95 8.27 -6.09
C ARG A 61 6.89 8.74 -5.10
N PHE A 62 7.00 9.98 -4.61
CA PHE A 62 5.99 10.58 -3.75
C PHE A 62 4.62 10.67 -4.44
N ARG A 63 4.57 11.18 -5.67
CA ARG A 63 3.32 11.25 -6.44
C ARG A 63 2.72 9.87 -6.70
N PHE A 64 3.55 8.87 -6.98
CA PHE A 64 3.07 7.49 -7.11
C PHE A 64 2.46 6.98 -5.80
N LEU A 65 3.15 7.18 -4.67
CA LEU A 65 2.63 6.83 -3.34
C LEU A 65 1.30 7.52 -3.04
N GLN A 66 1.19 8.82 -3.29
CA GLN A 66 -0.06 9.56 -3.09
C GLN A 66 -1.20 8.93 -3.90
N SER A 67 -0.96 8.69 -5.19
CA SER A 67 -1.97 8.13 -6.08
C SER A 67 -2.44 6.74 -5.64
N ILE A 68 -1.52 5.83 -5.31
CA ILE A 68 -1.89 4.47 -4.89
C ILE A 68 -2.56 4.47 -3.52
N TYR A 69 -2.10 5.31 -2.60
CA TYR A 69 -2.66 5.40 -1.25
C TYR A 69 -4.06 6.02 -1.24
N GLU A 70 -4.28 7.11 -1.97
CA GLU A 70 -5.61 7.69 -2.13
C GLU A 70 -6.59 6.72 -2.80
N SER A 71 -6.15 6.02 -3.85
CA SER A 71 -6.97 5.00 -4.50
C SER A 71 -7.31 3.85 -3.55
N TYR A 72 -6.38 3.44 -2.69
CA TYR A 72 -6.60 2.42 -1.67
C TYR A 72 -7.65 2.87 -0.65
N LEU A 73 -7.52 4.08 -0.10
CA LEU A 73 -8.48 4.64 0.85
C LEU A 73 -9.88 4.80 0.23
N ASN A 74 -9.96 5.30 -1.00
CA ASN A 74 -11.25 5.45 -1.70
C ASN A 74 -11.92 4.09 -1.93
N ALA A 75 -11.16 3.07 -2.34
CA ALA A 75 -11.69 1.72 -2.49
C ALA A 75 -12.19 1.14 -1.15
N LYS A 76 -11.50 1.46 -0.05
CA LYS A 76 -11.97 1.07 1.29
C LYS A 76 -13.28 1.73 1.68
N ASP A 77 -13.37 3.04 1.53
CA ASP A 77 -14.55 3.80 1.90
C ASP A 77 -15.76 3.42 1.02
N GLU A 78 -15.58 3.38 -0.30
CA GLU A 78 -16.67 3.24 -1.28
C GLU A 78 -17.08 1.78 -1.54
N VAL A 79 -16.16 0.82 -1.38
CA VAL A 79 -16.43 -0.60 -1.71
C VAL A 79 -16.44 -1.46 -0.46
N ILE A 80 -15.34 -1.46 0.31
CA ILE A 80 -15.17 -2.41 1.43
C ILE A 80 -16.09 -2.06 2.59
N PHE A 81 -16.01 -0.83 3.13
CA PHE A 81 -16.82 -0.41 4.26
C PHE A 81 -18.29 -0.26 3.89
N ALA A 82 -18.59 0.19 2.67
CA ALA A 82 -19.96 0.18 2.15
C ALA A 82 -20.57 -1.24 2.18
N ALA A 83 -19.82 -2.26 1.72
CA ALA A 83 -20.28 -3.64 1.76
C ALA A 83 -20.46 -4.16 3.20
N VAL A 84 -19.55 -3.82 4.12
CA VAL A 84 -19.63 -4.22 5.53
C VAL A 84 -20.84 -3.57 6.23
N ASP A 85 -21.12 -2.29 5.97
CA ASP A 85 -22.23 -1.55 6.60
C ASP A 85 -23.61 -2.12 6.22
N THR A 86 -23.73 -2.76 5.04
CA THR A 86 -24.95 -3.50 4.68
C THR A 86 -25.26 -4.69 5.60
N ARG A 87 -24.23 -5.24 6.26
CA ARG A 87 -24.33 -6.45 7.08
C ARG A 87 -24.31 -6.12 8.58
N VAL A 88 -23.54 -5.11 8.98
CA VAL A 88 -23.42 -4.66 10.37
C VAL A 88 -23.51 -3.14 10.43
N LYS A 89 -24.60 -2.64 11.01
CA LYS A 89 -24.91 -1.19 11.04
C LYS A 89 -23.91 -0.43 11.91
N ASN A 90 -23.57 0.80 11.48
CA ASN A 90 -22.72 1.76 12.18
C ASN A 90 -21.25 1.37 12.28
N ILE A 91 -20.76 0.51 11.40
CA ILE A 91 -19.33 0.21 11.31
C ILE A 91 -18.61 1.32 10.53
N ALA A 92 -19.14 1.73 9.38
CA ALA A 92 -18.45 2.68 8.49
C ALA A 92 -17.96 3.99 9.14
N PRO A 93 -18.72 4.65 10.06
CA PRO A 93 -18.28 5.91 10.67
C PRO A 93 -17.03 5.78 11.56
N THR A 94 -16.85 4.64 12.22
CA THR A 94 -15.70 4.43 13.12
C THR A 94 -14.41 4.20 12.34
N TYR A 95 -14.50 3.51 11.20
CA TYR A 95 -13.34 3.21 10.35
C TYR A 95 -12.93 4.41 9.48
N PHE A 96 -13.87 5.27 9.08
CA PHE A 96 -13.57 6.50 8.34
C PHE A 96 -12.62 7.44 9.11
N LEU A 97 -12.76 7.52 10.44
CA LEU A 97 -11.91 8.37 11.28
C LEU A 97 -10.47 7.85 11.42
N GLN A 98 -10.24 6.57 11.15
CA GLN A 98 -8.96 5.91 11.37
C GLN A 98 -7.87 6.43 10.40
N HIS A 99 -8.27 6.97 9.25
CA HIS A 99 -7.37 7.45 8.19
C HIS A 99 -7.05 8.95 8.23
N VAL A 100 -7.66 9.70 9.16
CA VAL A 100 -7.48 11.17 9.23
C VAL A 100 -6.04 11.56 9.56
N GLY A 101 -5.38 10.81 10.45
CA GLY A 101 -3.97 11.03 10.80
C GLY A 101 -3.03 10.79 9.62
N GLU A 102 -3.26 9.73 8.85
CA GLU A 102 -2.46 9.35 7.68
C GLU A 102 -2.60 10.38 6.55
N ARG A 103 -3.83 10.81 6.23
CA ARG A 103 -4.10 11.87 5.24
C ARG A 103 -3.43 13.19 5.64
N THR A 104 -3.45 13.54 6.93
CA THR A 104 -2.81 14.77 7.43
C THR A 104 -1.30 14.79 7.17
N VAL A 105 -0.61 13.66 7.33
CA VAL A 105 0.84 13.57 7.09
C VAL A 105 1.17 13.67 5.60
N LEU A 106 0.37 13.04 4.73
CA LEU A 106 0.50 13.19 3.27
C LEU A 106 0.25 14.63 2.80
N ASP A 107 -0.74 15.30 3.37
CA ASP A 107 -1.01 16.72 3.08
C ASP A 107 0.17 17.61 3.49
N ASN A 108 0.75 17.34 4.67
CA ASN A 108 1.92 18.08 5.15
C ASN A 108 3.14 17.86 4.24
N LEU A 109 3.38 16.64 3.76
CA LEU A 109 4.43 16.35 2.77
C LEU A 109 4.19 17.09 1.45
N SER A 110 2.94 17.11 0.96
CA SER A 110 2.58 17.83 -0.27
C SER A 110 2.81 19.33 -0.16
N LYS A 111 2.44 19.91 0.99
CA LYS A 111 2.68 21.32 1.31
C LYS A 111 4.17 21.62 1.40
N LEU A 112 4.93 20.74 2.05
CA LEU A 112 6.38 20.87 2.16
C LEU A 112 7.02 20.86 0.77
N GLN A 113 6.67 19.90 -0.09
CA GLN A 113 7.21 19.81 -1.45
C GLN A 113 6.85 21.02 -2.32
N SER A 114 5.69 21.63 -2.09
CA SER A 114 5.24 22.84 -2.80
C SER A 114 5.82 24.13 -2.22
N SER A 115 6.53 24.06 -1.09
CA SER A 115 7.02 25.24 -0.38
C SER A 115 8.35 25.75 -0.96
N SER A 116 8.51 27.07 -1.01
CA SER A 116 9.78 27.70 -1.41
C SER A 116 10.72 27.82 -0.20
N ILE A 117 11.13 26.69 0.37
CA ILE A 117 12.12 26.69 1.45
C ILE A 117 13.50 27.01 0.86
N LYS A 118 14.13 28.06 1.39
CA LYS A 118 15.42 28.57 0.93
C LYS A 118 16.63 27.82 1.50
N ASN A 119 16.41 26.98 2.51
CA ASN A 119 17.46 26.22 3.18
C ASN A 119 17.26 24.72 2.94
N GLU A 120 18.07 24.18 2.04
CA GLU A 120 18.04 22.79 1.58
C GLU A 120 18.31 21.77 2.69
N GLU A 121 19.15 22.11 3.67
CA GLU A 121 19.46 21.24 4.82
C GLU A 121 18.23 21.09 5.73
N THR A 122 17.58 22.21 6.07
CA THR A 122 16.35 22.17 6.88
C THR A 122 15.21 21.47 6.15
N PHE A 123 15.11 21.67 4.84
CA PHE A 123 14.14 20.98 3.99
C PHE A 123 14.37 19.47 4.00
N SER A 124 15.60 19.03 3.74
CA SER A 124 15.97 17.61 3.69
C SER A 124 15.69 16.92 5.02
N ARG A 125 15.99 17.57 6.15
CA ARG A 125 15.73 17.02 7.48
C ARG A 125 14.23 16.88 7.75
N GLU A 126 13.44 17.90 7.41
CA GLU A 126 11.98 17.86 7.58
C GLU A 126 11.36 16.78 6.69
N LEU A 127 11.86 16.61 5.47
CA LEU A 127 11.42 15.57 4.55
C LEU A 127 11.70 14.17 5.11
N ALA A 128 12.90 13.94 5.65
CA ALA A 128 13.26 12.68 6.29
C ALA A 128 12.38 12.40 7.52
N PHE A 129 12.11 13.42 8.33
CA PHE A 129 11.22 13.31 9.49
C PHE A 129 9.79 12.93 9.07
N LEU A 130 9.18 13.67 8.14
CA LEU A 130 7.80 13.43 7.72
C LEU A 130 7.63 12.09 7.00
N THR A 131 8.59 11.68 6.17
CA THR A 131 8.54 10.37 5.50
C THR A 131 8.69 9.21 6.49
N GLY A 132 9.55 9.34 7.51
CA GLY A 132 9.67 8.34 8.57
C GLY A 132 8.40 8.26 9.45
N ALA A 133 7.78 9.40 9.74
CA ALA A 133 6.50 9.45 10.44
C ALA A 133 5.39 8.77 9.62
N LEU A 134 5.34 9.02 8.30
CA LEU A 134 4.38 8.39 7.40
C LEU A 134 4.58 6.87 7.33
N GLN A 135 5.83 6.41 7.17
CA GLN A 135 6.19 4.99 7.15
C GLN A 135 5.71 4.28 8.42
N THR A 136 5.92 4.90 9.58
CA THR A 136 5.49 4.33 10.87
C THR A 136 3.98 4.29 10.99
N LEU A 137 3.30 5.41 10.73
CA LEU A 137 1.85 5.52 10.90
C LEU A 137 1.10 4.59 9.94
N VAL A 138 1.42 4.66 8.64
CA VAL A 138 0.77 3.83 7.61
C VAL A 138 1.13 2.36 7.80
N GLY A 139 2.40 2.04 8.04
CA GLY A 139 2.82 0.65 8.27
C GLY A 139 2.12 0.00 9.46
N GLN A 140 1.95 0.73 10.57
CA GLN A 140 1.18 0.24 11.72
C GLN A 140 -0.31 0.14 11.43
N GLY A 141 -0.88 1.08 10.66
CA GLY A 141 -2.27 1.05 10.22
C GLY A 141 -2.58 -0.21 9.40
N LEU A 142 -1.77 -0.46 8.37
CA LEU A 142 -1.91 -1.62 7.50
C LEU A 142 -1.71 -2.94 8.26
N ALA A 143 -0.72 -3.04 9.16
CA ALA A 143 -0.52 -4.24 9.97
C ALA A 143 -1.73 -4.56 10.87
N LYS A 144 -2.33 -3.54 11.50
CA LYS A 144 -3.56 -3.70 12.29
C LYS A 144 -4.75 -4.17 11.45
N GLU A 145 -4.84 -3.72 10.21
CA GLU A 145 -5.89 -4.15 9.28
C GLU A 145 -5.72 -5.60 8.86
N GLU A 146 -4.48 -6.03 8.61
CA GLU A 146 -4.16 -7.43 8.29
C GLU A 146 -4.48 -8.39 9.45
N GLU A 147 -4.34 -7.95 10.70
CA GLU A 147 -4.76 -8.73 11.88
C GLU A 147 -6.28 -8.91 11.99
N GLN A 148 -7.06 -8.06 11.33
CA GLN A 148 -8.53 -8.05 11.37
C GLN A 148 -9.19 -8.81 10.21
N TYR A 149 -8.44 -9.17 9.17
CA TYR A 149 -8.90 -9.96 8.01
C TYR A 149 -8.87 -11.47 8.29
#